data_AF-A0A4Q0IZ04-F1
#
_entry.id   AF-A0A4Q0IZ04-F1
#
_cell.length_a   1.000
_cell.length_b   1.000
_cell.length_c   1.000
_cell.angle_alpha   90.00
_cell.angle_beta   90.00
_cell.angle_gamma   90.00
#
_symmetry.space_group_name_H-M   'P 1'
#
loop_
_entity.id
_entity.type
_entity.pdbx_description
1 polymer ?
#
loop_
_entity_poly.entity_id
_entity_poly.type
_entity_poly.pdbx_seq_one_letter_code
_entity_poly.pdbx_strand_id
1 'polypeptide(L)'
;MAQDTDQQFIDNLITVIWNAENPDSVTNEMVARVLDFLNNSYKGVKDLDKSINNVRLTLAKVAGQLSTELKSKFSSLIPTGLTVEAMERITVGNTVRNRITAALLPSGTLHNVIFISDNKSVEVDQQGNLRVVGKGVSRVHVIPTCNTALTKTILINVEDPTARLTDSSAALRLAGDGSILKN
;
A
#
# COMPACT_ATOMS: atom_id res chain seq x y z
N MET A 1 -29.59 -2.63 42.26
CA MET A 1 -30.69 -2.68 41.28
C MET A 1 -31.65 -1.55 41.64
N ALA A 2 -31.49 -0.39 41.02
CA ALA A 2 -32.45 0.70 41.20
C ALA A 2 -33.72 0.27 40.45
N GLN A 3 -34.82 0.09 41.17
CA GLN A 3 -36.12 0.00 40.51
C GLN A 3 -36.33 1.33 39.80
N ASP A 4 -36.58 1.24 38.50
CA ASP A 4 -36.86 2.38 37.64
C ASP A 4 -38.05 3.13 38.25
N THR A 5 -37.80 4.34 38.77
CA THR A 5 -38.78 5.19 39.44
C THR A 5 -40.03 5.41 38.59
N ASP A 6 -39.86 5.29 37.26
CA ASP A 6 -40.92 5.40 36.27
C ASP A 6 -41.85 4.19 36.28
N GLN A 7 -41.32 2.97 36.43
CA GLN A 7 -42.10 1.74 36.54
C GLN A 7 -42.91 1.72 37.85
N GLN A 8 -42.31 2.15 38.96
CA GLN A 8 -43.02 2.29 40.22
C GLN A 8 -44.15 3.31 40.16
N PHE A 9 -43.98 4.42 39.43
CA PHE A 9 -45.02 5.43 39.25
C PHE A 9 -46.20 4.90 38.41
N ILE A 10 -45.92 4.18 37.31
CA ILE A 10 -46.94 3.56 36.46
C ILE A 10 -47.71 2.48 37.24
N ASP A 11 -47.00 1.59 37.95
CA ASP A 11 -47.62 0.48 38.69
C ASP A 11 -48.50 1.01 39.83
N ASN A 12 -48.08 2.09 40.49
CA ASN A 12 -48.89 2.77 41.50
C ASN A 12 -50.15 3.42 40.90
N LEU A 13 -50.05 4.04 39.73
CA LEU A 13 -51.20 4.64 39.03
C LEU A 13 -52.20 3.58 38.54
N ILE A 14 -51.72 2.47 37.97
CA ILE A 14 -52.56 1.34 37.55
C ILE A 14 -53.28 0.76 38.77
N THR A 15 -52.56 0.60 39.89
CA THR A 15 -53.14 0.09 41.15
C THR A 15 -54.22 1.02 41.71
N VAL A 16 -54.03 2.34 41.63
CA VAL A 16 -55.03 3.33 42.08
C VAL A 16 -56.27 3.32 41.18
N ILE A 17 -56.10 3.20 39.86
CA ILE A 17 -57.23 3.15 38.91
C ILE A 17 -57.99 1.82 39.03
N TRP A 18 -57.27 0.71 39.20
CA TRP A 18 -57.88 -0.62 39.27
C TRP A 18 -58.66 -0.85 40.56
N ASN A 19 -58.26 -0.20 41.65
CA ASN A 19 -58.95 -0.23 42.94
C ASN A 19 -59.95 0.93 43.14
N ALA A 20 -60.22 1.73 42.10
CA ALA A 20 -61.20 2.81 42.19
C ALA A 20 -62.62 2.21 42.28
N GLU A 21 -63.28 2.41 43.43
CA GLU A 21 -64.61 1.86 43.74
C GLU A 21 -65.73 2.42 42.85
N ASN A 22 -65.52 3.58 42.18
CA ASN A 22 -66.50 4.24 41.33
C ASN A 22 -65.84 4.81 40.06
N PRO A 23 -66.38 4.59 38.84
CA PRO A 23 -65.77 5.08 37.60
C PRO A 23 -65.67 6.61 37.50
N ASP A 24 -66.52 7.34 38.24
CA ASP A 24 -66.49 8.82 38.35
C ASP A 24 -65.31 9.36 39.20
N SER A 25 -64.53 8.49 39.84
CA SER A 25 -63.39 8.86 40.70
C SER A 25 -62.10 9.12 39.92
N VAL A 26 -62.05 8.79 38.63
CA VAL A 26 -60.95 9.17 37.74
C VAL A 26 -61.15 10.62 37.32
N THR A 27 -60.43 11.54 37.97
CA THR A 27 -60.54 12.96 37.64
C THR A 27 -59.84 13.27 36.32
N ASN A 28 -60.32 14.29 35.61
CA ASN A 28 -59.65 14.80 34.41
C ASN A 28 -58.18 15.18 34.67
N GLU A 29 -57.86 15.58 35.91
CA GLU A 29 -56.49 15.88 36.33
C GLU A 29 -55.60 14.64 36.39
N MET A 30 -56.12 13.50 36.87
CA MET A 30 -55.38 12.23 36.85
C MET A 30 -55.09 11.79 35.42
N VAL A 31 -56.09 11.88 34.54
CA VAL A 31 -55.92 11.53 33.11
C VAL A 31 -54.90 12.44 32.44
N ALA A 32 -54.94 13.74 32.69
CA ALA A 32 -53.98 14.71 32.15
C ALA A 32 -52.54 14.38 32.58
N ARG A 33 -52.31 14.07 33.86
CA ARG A 33 -50.97 13.71 34.36
C ARG A 33 -50.42 12.42 33.73
N VAL A 34 -51.28 11.42 33.50
CA VAL A 34 -50.87 10.19 32.80
C VAL A 34 -50.51 10.46 31.35
N LEU A 35 -51.34 11.24 30.64
CA LEU A 35 -51.07 11.59 29.24
C LEU A 35 -49.81 12.44 29.09
N ASP A 36 -49.55 13.38 30.00
CA ASP A 36 -48.33 14.19 30.02
C ASP A 36 -47.08 13.32 30.25
N PHE A 37 -47.15 12.39 31.20
CA PHE A 37 -46.07 11.44 31.46
C PHE A 37 -45.78 10.59 30.21
N LEU A 38 -46.79 9.95 29.64
CA LEU A 38 -46.64 9.11 28.44
C LEU A 38 -46.09 9.90 27.24
N ASN A 39 -46.56 11.12 27.04
CA ASN A 39 -46.10 11.99 25.95
C ASN A 39 -44.63 12.39 26.14
N ASN A 40 -44.20 12.66 27.37
CA ASN A 40 -42.81 12.99 27.68
C ASN A 40 -41.89 11.77 27.48
N SER A 41 -42.30 10.58 27.95
CA SER A 41 -41.56 9.34 27.71
C SER A 41 -41.44 9.02 26.21
N TYR A 42 -42.52 9.19 25.45
CA TYR A 42 -42.51 8.99 23.99
C TYR A 42 -41.55 9.94 23.27
N LYS A 43 -41.52 11.23 23.66
CA LYS A 43 -40.56 12.20 23.12
C LYS A 43 -39.12 11.77 23.42
N GLY A 44 -38.84 11.34 24.65
CA GLY A 44 -37.51 10.85 25.04
C GLY A 44 -37.04 9.66 24.18
N VAL A 45 -37.91 8.66 23.98
CA VAL A 45 -37.60 7.50 23.12
C VAL A 45 -37.37 7.92 21.67
N LYS A 46 -38.18 8.85 21.15
CA LYS A 46 -38.05 9.37 19.79
C LYS A 46 -36.73 10.11 19.57
N ASP A 47 -36.28 10.90 20.55
CA ASP A 47 -35.02 11.62 20.46
C ASP A 47 -33.82 10.70 20.64
N LEU A 48 -33.97 9.63 21.44
CA LEU A 48 -32.98 8.56 21.53
C LEU A 48 -32.83 7.81 20.19
N ASP A 49 -33.93 7.46 19.52
CA ASP A 49 -33.88 6.80 18.22
C ASP A 49 -33.17 7.66 17.15
N LYS A 50 -33.46 8.97 17.12
CA LYS A 50 -32.72 9.92 16.27
C LYS A 50 -31.22 9.89 16.57
N SER A 51 -30.85 9.91 17.85
CA SER A 51 -29.46 9.91 18.29
C SER A 51 -28.75 8.60 17.91
N ILE A 52 -29.40 7.46 18.11
CA ILE A 52 -28.90 6.15 17.68
C ILE A 52 -28.69 6.11 16.17
N ASN A 53 -29.64 6.61 15.38
CA ASN A 53 -29.51 6.65 13.93
C ASN A 53 -28.36 7.55 13.48
N ASN A 54 -28.16 8.70 14.13
CA ASN A 54 -27.01 9.57 13.87
C ASN A 54 -25.67 8.87 14.20
N VAL A 55 -25.60 8.13 15.31
CA VAL A 55 -24.41 7.34 15.68
C VAL A 55 -24.14 6.25 14.65
N ARG A 56 -25.16 5.50 14.21
CA ARG A 56 -25.03 4.45 13.17
C ARG A 56 -24.50 5.01 11.86
N LEU A 57 -25.05 6.15 11.41
CA LEU A 57 -24.60 6.83 10.20
C LEU A 57 -23.14 7.29 10.32
N THR A 58 -22.74 7.80 11.49
CA THR A 58 -21.36 8.24 11.73
C THR A 58 -20.40 7.05 11.74
N LEU A 59 -20.76 5.95 12.39
CA LEU A 59 -19.94 4.73 12.42
C LEU A 59 -19.73 4.15 11.02
N ALA A 60 -20.78 4.12 10.19
CA ALA A 60 -20.68 3.66 8.80
C ALA A 60 -19.72 4.54 7.97
N LYS A 61 -19.76 5.86 8.16
CA LYS A 61 -18.83 6.80 7.51
C LYS A 61 -17.39 6.56 7.95
N VAL A 62 -17.15 6.46 9.27
CA VAL A 62 -15.80 6.22 9.82
C VAL A 62 -15.23 4.88 9.31
N ALA A 63 -16.04 3.82 9.28
CA ALA A 63 -15.62 2.53 8.74
C ALA A 63 -15.24 2.61 7.24
N GLY A 64 -16.01 3.34 6.44
CA GLY A 64 -15.71 3.59 5.02
C GLY A 64 -14.43 4.39 4.80
N GLN A 65 -14.22 5.45 5.61
CA GLN A 65 -13.01 6.27 5.58
C GLN A 65 -11.78 5.44 5.94
N LEU A 66 -11.83 4.69 7.04
CA LEU A 66 -10.71 3.84 7.46
C LEU A 66 -10.36 2.78 6.42
N SER A 67 -11.35 2.14 5.80
CA SER A 67 -11.14 1.18 4.71
C SER A 67 -10.40 1.81 3.52
N THR A 68 -10.78 3.04 3.16
CA THR A 68 -10.17 3.78 2.04
C THR A 68 -8.74 4.19 2.37
N GLU A 69 -8.49 4.70 3.58
CA GLU A 69 -7.16 5.08 4.06
C GLU A 69 -6.21 3.88 4.17
N LEU A 70 -6.68 2.73 4.65
CA LEU A 70 -5.86 1.53 4.70
C LEU A 70 -5.52 1.06 3.29
N LYS A 71 -6.51 0.98 2.40
CA LYS A 71 -6.27 0.59 1.01
C LYS A 71 -5.24 1.50 0.33
N SER A 72 -5.33 2.82 0.49
CA SER A 72 -4.37 3.73 -0.11
C SER A 72 -2.95 3.52 0.45
N LYS A 73 -2.80 3.37 1.78
CA LYS A 73 -1.49 3.13 2.42
C LYS A 73 -0.86 1.80 2.04
N PHE A 74 -1.66 0.73 1.91
CA PHE A 74 -1.12 -0.59 1.56
C PHE A 74 -0.92 -0.77 0.05
N SER A 75 -1.69 -0.06 -0.79
CA SER A 75 -1.55 -0.15 -2.24
C SER A 75 -0.20 0.35 -2.76
N SER A 76 0.45 1.27 -2.04
CA SER A 76 1.78 1.77 -2.41
C SER A 76 2.93 0.86 -1.95
N LEU A 77 2.67 -0.17 -1.13
CA LEU A 77 3.71 -1.08 -0.64
C LEU A 77 4.03 -2.22 -1.62
N ILE A 78 3.07 -2.57 -2.49
CA ILE A 78 3.24 -3.64 -3.48
C ILE A 78 3.66 -2.99 -4.82
N PRO A 79 4.82 -3.37 -5.38
CA PRO A 79 5.26 -2.84 -6.66
C PRO A 79 4.30 -3.25 -7.77
N THR A 80 3.92 -2.28 -8.59
CA THR A 80 3.13 -2.47 -9.81
C THR A 80 3.97 -2.34 -11.07
N GLY A 81 5.17 -1.76 -10.98
CA GLY A 81 6.11 -1.66 -12.09
C GLY A 81 7.56 -1.88 -11.68
N LEU A 82 8.37 -2.36 -12.64
CA LEU A 82 9.82 -2.51 -12.52
C LEU A 82 10.51 -1.88 -13.75
N THR A 83 11.36 -0.90 -13.52
CA THR A 83 12.31 -0.37 -14.51
C THR A 83 13.71 -0.93 -14.23
N VAL A 84 14.41 -1.32 -15.29
CA VAL A 84 15.77 -1.89 -15.20
C VAL A 84 16.61 -1.21 -16.25
N GLU A 85 17.74 -0.67 -15.82
CA GLU A 85 18.76 -0.05 -16.67
C GLU A 85 20.08 -0.78 -16.47
N ALA A 86 20.71 -1.17 -17.57
CA ALA A 86 21.99 -1.86 -17.57
C ALA A 86 22.72 -1.62 -18.90
N MET A 87 24.04 -1.75 -18.90
CA MET A 87 24.80 -1.79 -20.15
C MET A 87 24.62 -3.16 -20.81
N GLU A 88 24.20 -3.17 -22.07
CA GLU A 88 24.05 -4.40 -22.85
C GLU A 88 25.41 -4.98 -23.28
N ARG A 89 26.43 -4.12 -23.43
CA ARG A 89 27.77 -4.49 -23.92
C ARG A 89 28.85 -4.03 -22.95
N ILE A 90 29.70 -4.95 -22.54
CA ILE A 90 30.88 -4.73 -21.70
C ILE A 90 32.10 -5.37 -22.38
N THR A 91 33.29 -4.83 -22.16
CA THR A 91 34.53 -5.43 -22.69
C THR A 91 35.31 -6.15 -21.60
N VAL A 92 36.05 -7.19 -21.99
CA VAL A 92 37.03 -7.85 -21.09
C VAL A 92 38.09 -6.84 -20.66
N GLY A 93 38.47 -6.89 -19.38
CA GLY A 93 39.46 -5.96 -18.81
C GLY A 93 38.92 -4.55 -18.56
N ASN A 94 37.62 -4.31 -18.77
CA ASN A 94 37.00 -3.05 -18.37
C ASN A 94 37.07 -2.90 -16.84
N THR A 95 37.78 -1.89 -16.36
CA THR A 95 37.96 -1.58 -14.94
C THR A 95 36.88 -0.64 -14.41
N VAL A 96 36.01 -0.11 -15.28
CA VAL A 96 34.88 0.73 -14.88
C VAL A 96 33.84 -0.13 -14.15
N ARG A 97 33.38 0.37 -13.01
CA ARG A 97 32.33 -0.29 -12.23
C ARG A 97 30.98 -0.14 -12.95
N ASN A 98 30.55 -1.22 -13.61
CA ASN A 98 29.24 -1.30 -14.25
C ASN A 98 28.21 -1.83 -13.25
N ARG A 99 26.99 -1.29 -13.28
CA ARG A 99 25.92 -1.66 -12.34
C ARG A 99 24.58 -1.73 -13.05
N ILE A 100 23.75 -2.68 -12.64
CA ILE A 100 22.34 -2.75 -12.98
C ILE A 100 21.56 -1.89 -11.99
N THR A 101 20.81 -0.92 -12.49
CA THR A 101 19.91 -0.10 -11.69
C THR A 101 18.49 -0.61 -11.88
N ALA A 102 17.84 -0.98 -10.77
CA ALA A 102 16.45 -1.40 -10.76
C ALA A 102 15.65 -0.42 -9.89
N ALA A 103 14.51 0.07 -10.40
CA ALA A 103 13.59 0.90 -9.64
C ALA A 103 12.17 0.33 -9.68
N LEU A 104 11.54 0.30 -8.52
CA LEU A 104 10.18 -0.17 -8.33
C LEU A 104 9.21 1.01 -8.29
N LEU A 105 8.06 0.84 -8.93
CA LEU A 105 7.00 1.84 -8.99
C LEU A 105 5.76 1.35 -8.22
N PRO A 106 5.04 2.26 -7.53
CA PRO A 106 5.34 3.69 -7.33
C PRO A 106 6.50 3.96 -6.34
N SER A 107 7.03 5.19 -6.32
CA SER A 107 8.07 5.59 -5.35
C SER A 107 7.52 5.50 -3.92
N GLY A 108 8.26 4.81 -3.03
CA GLY A 108 7.81 4.49 -1.67
C GLY A 108 7.39 3.03 -1.47
N THR A 109 7.39 2.22 -2.54
CA THR A 109 7.26 0.77 -2.48
C THR A 109 8.45 0.13 -1.74
N LEU A 110 8.26 -1.07 -1.16
CA LEU A 110 9.38 -1.86 -0.62
C LEU A 110 10.43 -2.16 -1.71
N HIS A 111 11.66 -1.68 -1.52
CA HIS A 111 12.71 -1.60 -2.55
C HIS A 111 13.52 -2.88 -2.78
N ASN A 112 13.06 -4.02 -2.28
CA ASN A 112 13.88 -5.23 -2.26
C ASN A 112 13.86 -5.96 -3.61
N VAL A 113 14.99 -5.93 -4.31
CA VAL A 113 15.23 -6.59 -5.60
C VAL A 113 16.41 -7.55 -5.47
N ILE A 114 16.26 -8.74 -6.02
CA ILE A 114 17.30 -9.78 -6.08
C ILE A 114 17.85 -9.83 -7.50
N PHE A 115 19.18 -9.87 -7.63
CA PHE A 115 19.88 -10.06 -8.89
C PHE A 115 20.46 -11.47 -8.93
N ILE A 116 20.22 -12.20 -10.02
CA ILE A 116 20.77 -13.55 -10.23
C ILE A 116 21.37 -13.62 -11.62
N SER A 117 22.67 -13.86 -11.72
CA SER A 117 23.38 -14.10 -12.98
C SER A 117 23.59 -15.59 -13.23
N ASP A 118 23.67 -16.00 -14.49
CA ASP A 118 24.05 -17.36 -14.88
C ASP A 118 25.56 -17.68 -14.72
N ASN A 119 26.36 -16.69 -14.28
CA ASN A 119 27.79 -16.78 -14.03
C ASN A 119 28.63 -17.34 -15.21
N LYS A 120 28.21 -17.07 -16.45
CA LYS A 120 28.98 -17.47 -17.65
C LYS A 120 30.07 -16.46 -18.00
N SER A 121 29.68 -15.19 -18.11
CA SER A 121 30.54 -14.08 -18.50
C SER A 121 30.54 -12.97 -17.46
N VAL A 122 29.44 -12.83 -16.71
CA VAL A 122 29.24 -11.78 -15.71
C VAL A 122 28.67 -12.39 -14.43
N GLU A 123 29.22 -11.95 -13.30
CA GLU A 123 28.63 -12.11 -11.97
C GLU A 123 27.97 -10.81 -11.53
N VAL A 124 26.91 -10.92 -10.75
CA VAL A 124 26.23 -9.78 -10.14
C VAL A 124 26.18 -9.94 -8.62
N ASP A 125 26.46 -8.86 -7.89
CA ASP A 125 26.31 -8.84 -6.43
C ASP A 125 24.88 -8.47 -5.99
N GLN A 126 24.63 -8.52 -4.67
CA GLN A 126 23.32 -8.18 -4.10
C GLN A 126 22.90 -6.72 -4.32
N GLN A 127 23.85 -5.83 -4.63
CA GLN A 127 23.60 -4.42 -4.92
C GLN A 127 23.46 -4.14 -6.41
N GLY A 128 23.58 -5.16 -7.27
CA GLY A 128 23.50 -5.04 -8.74
C GLY A 128 24.83 -4.66 -9.40
N ASN A 129 25.95 -4.61 -8.68
CA ASN A 129 27.26 -4.36 -9.30
C ASN A 129 27.68 -5.57 -10.12
N LEU A 130 28.27 -5.31 -11.29
CA LEU A 130 28.70 -6.33 -12.22
C LEU A 130 30.21 -6.58 -12.13
N ARG A 131 30.59 -7.85 -12.16
CA ARG A 131 31.98 -8.30 -12.28
C ARG A 131 32.11 -9.17 -13.51
N VAL A 132 33.01 -8.81 -14.42
CA VAL A 132 33.33 -9.63 -15.58
C VAL A 132 34.18 -10.81 -15.15
N VAL A 133 33.75 -12.02 -15.50
CA VAL A 133 34.46 -13.28 -15.22
C VAL A 133 34.92 -14.00 -16.48
N GLY A 134 34.30 -13.73 -17.63
CA GLY A 134 34.59 -14.41 -18.88
C GLY A 134 34.00 -13.70 -20.09
N LYS A 135 34.22 -14.25 -21.28
CA LYS A 135 33.67 -13.76 -22.55
C LYS A 135 32.36 -14.45 -22.89
N GLY A 136 31.50 -13.74 -23.61
CA GLY A 136 30.23 -14.24 -24.16
C GLY A 136 29.02 -13.57 -23.53
N VAL A 137 27.84 -14.15 -23.75
CA VAL A 137 26.56 -13.59 -23.27
C VAL A 137 26.14 -14.25 -21.96
N SER A 138 25.89 -13.41 -20.94
CA SER A 138 25.29 -13.81 -19.66
C SER A 138 23.86 -13.31 -19.54
N ARG A 139 22.99 -14.14 -18.98
CA ARG A 139 21.65 -13.75 -18.52
C ARG A 139 21.71 -13.27 -17.08
N VAL A 140 21.05 -12.15 -16.81
CA VAL A 140 20.82 -11.68 -15.44
C VAL A 140 19.32 -11.47 -15.21
N HIS A 141 18.80 -12.11 -14.18
CA HIS A 141 17.43 -11.96 -13.71
C HIS A 141 17.36 -10.90 -12.63
N VAL A 142 16.41 -9.97 -12.77
CA VAL A 142 16.11 -8.91 -11.82
C VAL A 142 14.73 -9.18 -11.25
N ILE A 143 14.67 -9.58 -9.98
CA ILE A 143 13.49 -10.18 -9.35
C ILE A 143 13.04 -9.31 -8.18
N PRO A 144 11.89 -8.63 -8.28
CA PRO A 144 11.29 -7.94 -7.14
C PRO A 144 10.74 -8.95 -6.12
N THR A 145 11.06 -8.77 -4.85
CA THR A 145 10.66 -9.70 -3.77
C THR A 145 9.17 -9.68 -3.47
N CYS A 146 8.52 -8.51 -3.57
CA CYS A 146 7.10 -8.35 -3.28
C CYS A 146 6.18 -8.64 -4.47
N ASN A 147 6.74 -8.74 -5.68
CA ASN A 147 5.97 -9.08 -6.89
C ASN A 147 6.88 -9.69 -7.96
N THR A 148 7.04 -11.02 -7.92
CA THR A 148 7.89 -11.76 -8.86
C THR A 148 7.35 -11.78 -10.28
N ALA A 149 6.07 -11.45 -10.51
CA ALA A 149 5.50 -11.34 -11.85
C ALA A 149 6.13 -10.19 -12.66
N LEU A 150 6.75 -9.21 -11.98
CA LEU A 150 7.46 -8.10 -12.61
C LEU A 150 8.91 -8.44 -13.00
N THR A 151 9.34 -9.70 -12.82
CA THR A 151 10.71 -10.13 -13.11
C THR A 151 11.11 -9.77 -14.54
N LYS A 152 12.31 -9.18 -14.68
CA LYS A 152 12.92 -8.90 -15.98
C LYS A 152 14.21 -9.68 -16.14
N THR A 153 14.47 -10.10 -17.37
CA THR A 153 15.74 -10.74 -17.74
C THR A 153 16.47 -9.81 -18.68
N ILE A 154 17.70 -9.49 -18.36
CA ILE A 154 18.60 -8.73 -19.22
C ILE A 154 19.70 -9.66 -19.76
N LEU A 155 20.19 -9.32 -20.94
CA LEU A 155 21.32 -9.98 -21.58
C LEU A 155 22.49 -9.02 -21.58
N ILE A 156 23.63 -9.48 -21.07
CA ILE A 156 24.87 -8.71 -21.06
C ILE A 156 25.89 -9.47 -21.90
N ASN A 157 26.37 -8.82 -22.96
CA ASN A 157 27.41 -9.37 -23.81
C ASN A 157 28.77 -8.86 -23.37
N VAL A 158 29.69 -9.78 -23.06
CA VAL A 158 31.09 -9.47 -22.80
C VAL A 158 31.93 -9.81 -24.02
N GLU A 159 32.48 -8.79 -24.64
CA GLU A 159 33.27 -8.89 -25.87
C GLU A 159 34.74 -8.50 -25.65
N ASP A 160 35.58 -8.74 -26.65
CA ASP A 160 36.92 -8.21 -26.67
C ASP A 160 36.94 -6.68 -26.77
N PRO A 161 37.91 -6.01 -26.12
CA PRO A 161 38.12 -4.58 -26.33
C PRO A 161 38.49 -4.32 -27.80
N THR A 162 37.73 -3.44 -28.44
CA THR A 162 37.93 -3.07 -29.85
C THR A 162 38.34 -1.61 -29.96
N ALA A 163 39.39 -1.33 -30.74
CA ALA A 163 39.72 0.02 -31.17
C ALA A 163 39.23 0.21 -32.61
N ARG A 164 38.53 1.32 -32.88
CA ARG A 164 38.12 1.70 -34.23
C ARG A 164 38.53 3.15 -34.48
N LEU A 165 39.21 3.37 -35.60
CA LEU A 165 39.47 4.71 -36.09
C LEU A 165 38.18 5.30 -36.67
N THR A 166 37.78 6.47 -36.18
CA THR A 166 36.51 7.13 -36.56
C THR A 166 36.68 8.26 -37.57
N ASP A 167 37.92 8.71 -37.81
CA ASP A 167 38.27 9.74 -38.78
C ASP A 167 39.03 9.11 -39.95
N SER A 168 38.51 9.29 -41.16
CA SER A 168 39.06 8.77 -42.42
C SER A 168 40.44 9.34 -42.77
N SER A 169 40.78 10.51 -42.20
CA SER A 169 42.00 11.26 -42.50
C SER A 169 43.15 10.92 -41.53
N ALA A 170 42.83 10.27 -40.42
CA ALA A 170 43.78 9.87 -39.40
C ALA A 170 44.35 8.48 -39.70
N ALA A 171 45.44 8.11 -39.05
CA ALA A 171 45.99 6.75 -39.11
C ALA A 171 46.36 6.26 -37.71
N LEU A 172 46.09 4.98 -37.43
CA LEU A 172 46.70 4.28 -36.30
C LEU A 172 48.05 3.73 -36.76
N ARG A 173 49.12 4.10 -36.04
CA ARG A 173 50.48 3.62 -36.30
C ARG A 173 51.00 2.83 -35.12
N LEU A 174 51.76 1.77 -35.41
CA LEU A 174 52.58 1.09 -34.42
C LEU A 174 53.98 1.72 -34.45
N ALA A 175 54.43 2.27 -33.32
CA ALA A 175 55.77 2.82 -33.18
C ALA A 175 56.80 1.70 -32.95
N GLY A 176 58.09 2.03 -33.14
CA GLY A 176 59.19 1.06 -32.98
C GLY A 176 59.35 0.51 -31.56
N ASP A 177 58.79 1.18 -30.56
CA ASP A 177 58.71 0.72 -29.17
C ASP A 177 57.45 -0.13 -28.87
N GLY A 178 56.63 -0.40 -29.89
CA GLY A 178 55.39 -1.18 -29.77
C GLY A 178 54.18 -0.37 -29.29
N SER A 179 54.31 0.94 -29.09
CA SER A 179 53.18 1.81 -28.73
C SER A 179 52.25 2.06 -29.93
N ILE A 180 50.97 2.30 -29.67
CA ILE A 180 49.98 2.68 -30.68
C ILE A 180 49.83 4.21 -30.66
N LEU A 181 50.15 4.86 -31.79
CA LEU A 181 50.02 6.30 -31.98
C LEU A 181 48.84 6.63 -32.90
N LYS A 182 48.17 7.75 -32.63
CA LYS A 182 47.21 8.37 -33.54
C LYS A 182 47.90 9.53 -34.25
N ASN A 183 47.96 9.48 -35.57
CA ASN A 183 48.39 10.59 -36.42
C ASN A 183 47.22 11.53 -36.74
#